data_AF-A0A1E3WF63-F1
#
_entry.id   AF-A0A1E3WF63-F1
#
_cell.length_a   1.000
_cell.length_b   1.000
_cell.length_c   1.000
_cell.angle_alpha   90.00
_cell.angle_beta   90.00
_cell.angle_gamma   90.00
#
_symmetry.space_group_name_H-M   'P 1'
#
loop_
_entity.id
_entity.type
_entity.pdbx_description
1 polymer ?
#
loop_
_entity_poly.entity_id
_entity_poly.type
_entity_poly.pdbx_seq_one_letter_code
_entity_poly.pdbx_strand_id
1 'polypeptide(L)'
;MTSIRKAWLPSAAIAIPLLVAAGLAVFATATLGVIAGILTGLGAALAAVVIVEAPLKSLAAVTHRIAHGDRYAILPRQKPGPLAAIARSVDALRAAVLEADALAVDQRRREAESRLHMASRSFFTRSFRGAVDDVIKTFTDGSAWIGQTATDLEERNRHMHGKVANASDAARAAADDVAAIAVAARGILLSIEQSAGDIGASREASARAAADLASADETMRRLAGTAARIEQVVGLIQTVARQTSLLALNASIEAARAGAAGQASPWSPAR
;
A
#
# COMPACT_ATOMS: atom_id res chain seq x y z
N MET A 1 65.88 -83.92 -149.57
CA MET A 1 66.56 -82.62 -149.34
C MET A 1 65.83 -81.89 -148.23
N THR A 2 66.51 -81.69 -147.09
CA THR A 2 66.41 -80.56 -146.11
C THR A 2 65.03 -80.13 -145.60
N SER A 3 64.77 -79.79 -144.34
CA SER A 3 65.52 -79.73 -143.09
C SER A 3 64.61 -79.00 -142.07
N ILE A 4 64.18 -79.68 -141.01
CA ILE A 4 64.30 -79.26 -139.60
C ILE A 4 63.64 -77.94 -139.08
N ARG A 5 62.88 -78.10 -137.97
CA ARG A 5 62.69 -77.24 -136.75
C ARG A 5 61.47 -76.29 -136.62
N LYS A 6 60.60 -76.66 -135.65
CA LYS A 6 60.04 -75.92 -134.46
C LYS A 6 58.57 -76.33 -134.28
N ALA A 7 58.10 -77.17 -133.36
CA ALA A 7 58.33 -77.41 -131.93
C ALA A 7 58.00 -76.19 -131.01
N TRP A 8 56.99 -76.37 -130.13
CA TRP A 8 56.51 -75.51 -129.01
C TRP A 8 55.60 -74.32 -129.41
N LEU A 9 54.36 -74.06 -128.95
CA LEU A 9 53.47 -74.52 -127.86
C LEU A 9 51.97 -74.34 -128.26
N PRO A 10 51.04 -75.27 -127.97
CA PRO A 10 49.62 -74.92 -127.81
C PRO A 10 49.06 -75.15 -126.39
N SER A 11 49.80 -75.76 -125.46
CA SER A 11 49.32 -76.03 -124.09
C SER A 11 49.24 -74.78 -123.20
N ALA A 12 49.95 -73.70 -123.51
CA ALA A 12 49.84 -72.43 -122.79
C ALA A 12 48.56 -71.65 -123.12
N ALA A 13 48.00 -71.82 -124.33
CA ALA A 13 46.82 -71.06 -124.78
C ALA A 13 45.52 -71.45 -124.06
N ILE A 14 45.46 -72.66 -123.47
CA ILE A 14 44.30 -73.14 -122.69
C ILE A 14 44.56 -73.01 -121.18
N ALA A 15 45.81 -73.16 -120.73
CA ALA A 15 46.15 -73.03 -119.31
C ALA A 15 45.99 -71.59 -118.77
N ILE A 16 46.34 -70.58 -119.57
CA ILE A 16 46.24 -69.16 -119.17
C ILE A 16 44.78 -68.73 -118.93
N PRO A 17 43.81 -68.93 -119.85
CA PRO A 17 42.43 -68.51 -119.61
C PRO A 17 41.77 -69.29 -118.46
N LEU A 18 42.16 -70.53 -118.22
CA LEU A 18 41.61 -71.36 -117.13
C LEU A 18 42.16 -70.95 -115.76
N LEU A 19 43.46 -70.58 -115.68
CA LEU A 19 44.04 -69.98 -114.48
C LEU A 19 43.50 -68.56 -114.21
N VAL A 20 43.26 -67.77 -115.26
CA VAL A 20 42.64 -66.43 -115.14
C VAL A 20 41.19 -66.53 -114.67
N ALA A 21 40.40 -67.48 -115.20
CA ALA A 21 39.03 -67.73 -114.77
C ALA A 21 38.96 -68.23 -113.31
N ALA A 22 39.86 -69.13 -112.91
CA ALA A 22 39.97 -69.58 -111.53
C ALA A 22 40.38 -68.43 -110.58
N GLY A 23 41.33 -67.58 -111.01
CA GLY A 23 41.74 -66.38 -110.28
C GLY A 23 40.60 -65.38 -110.09
N LEU A 24 39.82 -65.10 -111.15
CA LEU A 24 38.64 -64.24 -111.11
C LEU A 24 37.53 -64.81 -110.22
N ALA A 25 37.30 -66.13 -110.22
CA ALA A 25 36.32 -66.78 -109.36
C ALA A 25 36.72 -66.72 -107.86
N VAL A 26 38.01 -66.91 -107.56
CA VAL A 26 38.54 -66.75 -106.20
C VAL A 26 38.47 -65.29 -105.75
N PHE A 27 38.80 -64.33 -106.64
CA PHE A 27 38.69 -62.91 -106.34
C PHE A 27 37.23 -62.46 -106.13
N ALA A 28 36.30 -62.95 -106.96
CA ALA A 28 34.87 -62.66 -106.84
C ALA A 28 34.27 -63.23 -105.55
N THR A 29 34.60 -64.47 -105.18
CA THR A 29 34.13 -65.08 -103.93
C THR A 29 34.75 -64.44 -102.69
N ALA A 30 36.04 -64.06 -102.74
CA ALA A 30 36.68 -63.30 -101.67
C ALA A 30 36.08 -61.90 -101.49
N THR A 31 35.85 -61.16 -102.59
CA THR A 31 35.26 -59.81 -102.53
C THR A 31 33.79 -59.84 -102.09
N LEU A 32 33.00 -60.82 -102.55
CA LEU A 32 31.63 -61.03 -102.07
C LEU A 32 31.60 -61.38 -100.57
N GLY A 33 32.53 -62.21 -100.10
CA GLY A 33 32.67 -62.52 -98.68
C GLY A 33 33.01 -61.29 -97.82
N VAL A 34 33.89 -60.41 -98.31
CA VAL A 34 34.22 -59.15 -97.65
C VAL A 34 33.03 -58.20 -97.63
N ILE A 35 32.30 -58.05 -98.74
CA ILE A 35 31.11 -57.19 -98.81
C ILE A 35 30.00 -57.71 -97.89
N ALA A 36 29.75 -59.02 -97.88
CA ALA A 36 28.78 -59.63 -96.97
C ALA A 36 29.20 -59.45 -95.51
N GLY A 37 30.49 -59.57 -95.19
CA GLY A 37 31.04 -59.30 -93.85
C GLY A 37 30.87 -57.84 -93.43
N ILE A 38 31.09 -56.90 -94.34
CA ILE A 38 30.89 -55.46 -94.08
C ILE A 38 29.40 -55.15 -93.89
N LEU A 39 28.51 -55.67 -94.74
CA LEU A 39 27.06 -55.42 -94.63
C LEU A 39 26.46 -56.03 -93.36
N THR A 40 26.89 -57.24 -92.99
CA THR A 40 26.46 -57.87 -91.73
C THR A 40 27.05 -57.15 -90.52
N GLY A 41 28.32 -56.73 -90.58
CA GLY A 41 28.94 -55.91 -89.54
C GLY A 41 28.28 -54.55 -89.36
N LEU A 42 27.98 -53.86 -90.47
CA LEU A 42 27.29 -52.57 -90.48
C LEU A 42 25.84 -52.72 -90.00
N GLY A 43 25.14 -53.78 -90.41
CA GLY A 43 23.81 -54.12 -89.94
C GLY A 43 23.77 -54.44 -88.44
N ALA A 44 24.74 -55.20 -87.95
CA ALA A 44 24.90 -55.49 -86.52
C ALA A 44 25.23 -54.22 -85.71
N ALA A 45 26.08 -53.34 -86.24
CA ALA A 45 26.40 -52.05 -85.61
C ALA A 45 25.18 -51.13 -85.54
N LEU A 46 24.42 -50.99 -86.64
CA LEU A 46 23.20 -50.19 -86.66
C LEU A 46 22.13 -50.76 -85.70
N ALA A 47 21.99 -52.08 -85.68
CA ALA A 47 21.11 -52.77 -84.75
C ALA A 47 21.53 -52.54 -83.29
N ALA A 48 22.82 -52.56 -82.96
CA ALA A 48 23.30 -52.26 -81.62
C ALA A 48 22.98 -50.82 -81.19
N VAL A 49 23.15 -49.84 -82.08
CA VAL A 49 22.82 -48.42 -81.80
C VAL A 49 21.33 -48.24 -81.51
N VAL A 50 20.46 -48.83 -82.35
CA VAL A 50 19.00 -48.65 -82.23
C VAL A 50 18.40 -49.48 -81.10
N ILE A 51 18.91 -50.69 -80.86
CA ILE A 51 18.36 -51.63 -79.87
C ILE A 51 18.93 -51.38 -78.47
N VAL A 52 20.18 -50.90 -78.35
CA VAL A 52 20.89 -50.78 -77.07
C VAL A 52 21.22 -49.32 -76.73
N GLU A 53 21.94 -48.60 -77.60
CA GLU A 53 22.47 -47.28 -77.27
C GLU A 53 21.39 -46.20 -77.09
N ALA A 54 20.43 -46.12 -78.00
CA ALA A 54 19.37 -45.11 -77.93
C ALA A 54 18.45 -45.29 -76.69
N PRO A 55 17.95 -46.51 -76.38
CA PRO A 55 17.21 -46.75 -75.14
C PRO A 55 18.01 -46.48 -73.86
N LEU A 56 19.31 -46.80 -73.84
CA LEU A 56 20.19 -46.52 -72.70
C LEU A 56 20.36 -45.03 -72.45
N LYS A 57 20.63 -44.24 -73.51
CA LYS A 57 20.73 -42.77 -73.41
C LYS A 57 19.44 -42.16 -72.86
N SER A 58 18.28 -42.67 -73.28
CA SER A 58 16.99 -42.22 -72.78
C SER A 58 16.77 -42.55 -71.29
N LEU A 59 17.09 -43.78 -70.87
CA LEU A 59 17.02 -44.17 -69.45
C LEU A 59 18.00 -43.38 -68.57
N ALA A 60 19.21 -43.12 -69.07
CA ALA A 60 20.21 -42.30 -68.38
C ALA A 60 19.73 -40.85 -68.20
N ALA A 61 19.12 -40.25 -69.23
CA ALA A 61 18.58 -38.90 -69.15
C ALA A 61 17.44 -38.77 -68.13
N VAL A 62 16.53 -39.76 -68.08
CA VAL A 62 15.44 -39.78 -67.08
C VAL A 62 16.00 -39.99 -65.67
N THR A 63 16.97 -40.89 -65.50
CA THR A 63 17.62 -41.10 -64.20
C THR A 63 18.34 -39.83 -63.72
N HIS A 64 19.02 -39.12 -64.62
CA HIS A 64 19.65 -37.84 -64.32
C HIS A 64 18.63 -36.78 -63.90
N ARG A 65 17.49 -36.68 -64.57
CA ARG A 65 16.38 -35.79 -64.19
C ARG A 65 15.80 -36.12 -62.81
N ILE A 66 15.59 -37.40 -62.51
CA ILE A 66 15.12 -37.87 -61.20
C ILE A 66 16.11 -37.47 -60.10
N ALA A 67 17.42 -37.62 -60.35
CA ALA A 67 18.47 -37.21 -59.43
C ALA A 67 18.51 -35.68 -59.19
N HIS A 68 18.06 -34.88 -60.17
CA HIS A 68 17.96 -33.40 -60.06
C HIS A 68 16.58 -32.92 -59.56
N GLY A 69 15.73 -33.83 -59.09
CA GLY A 69 14.46 -33.48 -58.43
C GLY A 69 13.20 -33.60 -59.29
N ASP A 70 13.33 -33.93 -60.58
CA ASP A 70 12.17 -34.18 -61.45
C ASP A 70 11.70 -35.63 -61.33
N ARG A 71 10.93 -35.88 -60.27
CA ARG A 71 10.47 -37.22 -59.87
C ARG A 71 9.20 -37.68 -60.57
N TYR A 72 8.61 -36.84 -61.43
CA TYR A 72 7.41 -37.16 -62.23
C TYR A 72 7.73 -37.49 -63.69
N ALA A 73 9.01 -37.55 -64.05
CA ALA A 73 9.48 -37.94 -65.36
C ALA A 73 8.97 -39.34 -65.76
N ILE A 74 8.26 -39.45 -66.88
CA ILE A 74 7.71 -40.71 -67.40
C ILE A 74 8.85 -41.56 -68.00
N LEU A 75 8.99 -42.80 -67.54
CA LEU A 75 9.95 -43.76 -68.08
C LEU A 75 9.48 -44.30 -69.44
N PRO A 76 10.35 -44.34 -70.47
CA PRO A 76 10.02 -44.93 -71.77
C PRO A 76 9.71 -46.42 -71.63
N ARG A 77 8.68 -46.91 -72.35
CA ARG A 77 8.36 -48.34 -72.39
C ARG A 77 9.46 -49.11 -73.12
N GLN A 78 9.99 -50.15 -72.48
CA GLN A 78 11.03 -51.01 -73.04
C GLN A 78 10.48 -52.39 -73.40
N LYS A 79 11.03 -53.00 -74.46
CA LYS A 79 10.73 -54.40 -74.82
C LYS A 79 11.26 -55.36 -73.75
N PRO A 80 10.70 -56.58 -73.61
CA PRO A 80 11.19 -57.57 -72.66
C PRO A 80 12.69 -57.86 -72.85
N GLY A 81 13.47 -57.76 -71.78
CA GLY A 81 14.92 -57.95 -71.80
C GLY A 81 15.66 -57.20 -70.68
N PRO A 82 16.99 -57.14 -70.71
CA PRO A 82 17.82 -56.50 -69.68
C PRO A 82 17.50 -55.01 -69.46
N LEU A 83 17.21 -54.27 -70.54
CA LEU A 83 16.86 -52.85 -70.47
C LEU A 83 15.52 -52.61 -69.76
N ALA A 84 14.55 -53.51 -69.92
CA ALA A 84 13.30 -53.45 -69.16
C ALA A 84 13.51 -53.76 -67.67
N ALA A 85 14.48 -54.61 -67.32
CA ALA A 85 14.85 -54.84 -65.92
C ALA A 85 15.46 -53.57 -65.29
N ILE A 86 16.37 -52.89 -66.00
CA ILE A 86 16.95 -51.61 -65.57
C ILE A 86 15.85 -50.54 -65.41
N ALA A 87 14.94 -50.42 -66.39
CA ALA A 87 13.84 -49.46 -66.31
C ALA A 87 12.94 -49.69 -65.09
N ARG A 88 12.64 -50.95 -64.73
CA ARG A 88 11.90 -51.30 -63.50
C ARG A 88 12.66 -50.92 -62.24
N SER A 89 13.98 -51.14 -62.19
CA SER A 89 14.80 -50.74 -61.04
C SER A 89 14.85 -49.22 -60.86
N VAL A 90 14.95 -48.46 -61.96
CA VAL A 90 14.89 -46.99 -61.92
C VAL A 90 13.50 -46.51 -61.46
N ASP A 91 12.43 -47.16 -61.89
CA ASP A 91 11.07 -46.85 -61.44
C ASP A 91 10.89 -47.12 -59.94
N ALA A 92 11.39 -48.25 -59.46
CA ALA A 92 11.39 -48.60 -58.03
C ALA A 92 12.21 -47.59 -57.21
N LEU A 93 13.39 -47.18 -57.71
CA LEU A 93 14.20 -46.15 -57.06
C LEU A 93 13.47 -44.80 -57.02
N ARG A 94 12.83 -44.39 -58.13
CA ARG A 94 12.02 -43.17 -58.20
C ARG A 94 10.89 -43.19 -57.17
N ALA A 95 10.17 -44.32 -57.07
CA ALA A 95 9.09 -44.51 -56.10
C ALA A 95 9.61 -44.43 -54.66
N ALA A 96 10.72 -45.11 -54.35
CA ALA A 96 11.33 -45.07 -53.02
C ALA A 96 11.80 -43.65 -52.63
N VAL A 97 12.35 -42.91 -53.59
CA VAL A 97 12.77 -41.52 -53.40
C VAL A 97 11.56 -40.62 -53.16
N LEU A 98 10.48 -40.73 -53.93
CA LEU A 98 9.21 -40.02 -53.68
C LEU A 98 8.62 -40.30 -52.30
N GLU A 99 8.61 -41.57 -51.89
CA GLU A 99 8.14 -41.97 -50.57
C GLU A 99 9.03 -41.39 -49.45
N ALA A 100 10.35 -41.42 -49.61
CA ALA A 100 11.29 -40.82 -48.66
C ALA A 100 11.08 -39.31 -48.50
N ASP A 101 10.79 -38.57 -49.57
CA ASP A 101 10.46 -37.13 -49.48
C ASP A 101 9.12 -36.91 -48.78
N ALA A 102 8.10 -37.71 -49.09
CA ALA A 102 6.81 -37.61 -48.43
C ALA A 102 6.95 -37.84 -46.92
N LEU A 103 7.72 -38.85 -46.52
CA LEU A 103 8.05 -39.13 -45.12
C LEU A 103 8.86 -37.99 -44.49
N ALA A 104 9.84 -37.42 -45.19
CA ALA A 104 10.65 -36.33 -44.68
C ALA A 104 9.83 -35.03 -44.46
N VAL A 105 8.89 -34.71 -45.36
CA VAL A 105 7.98 -33.58 -45.21
C VAL A 105 7.04 -33.80 -44.03
N ASP A 106 6.47 -34.99 -43.91
CA ASP A 106 5.55 -35.34 -42.82
C ASP A 106 6.27 -35.33 -41.46
N GLN A 107 7.49 -35.85 -41.38
CA GLN A 107 8.32 -35.78 -40.17
C GLN A 107 8.62 -34.33 -39.78
N ARG A 108 9.04 -33.48 -40.71
CA ARG A 108 9.28 -32.05 -40.44
C ARG A 108 8.03 -31.34 -39.94
N ARG A 109 6.87 -31.68 -40.50
CA ARG A 109 5.59 -31.15 -40.05
C ARG A 109 5.28 -31.56 -38.60
N ARG A 110 5.40 -32.85 -38.27
CA ARG A 110 5.20 -33.36 -36.90
C ARG A 110 6.18 -32.75 -35.91
N GLU A 111 7.44 -32.58 -36.30
CA GLU A 111 8.46 -31.93 -35.47
C GLU A 111 8.13 -30.45 -35.23
N ALA A 112 7.68 -29.73 -36.27
CA ALA A 112 7.26 -28.34 -36.14
C ALA A 112 6.03 -28.20 -35.23
N GLU A 113 5.00 -29.04 -35.43
CA GLU A 113 3.80 -29.07 -34.58
C GLU A 113 4.16 -29.39 -33.12
N SER A 114 5.01 -30.40 -32.88
CA SER A 114 5.49 -30.75 -31.54
C SER A 114 6.25 -29.58 -30.89
N ARG A 115 7.15 -28.92 -31.63
CA ARG A 115 7.87 -27.74 -31.12
C ARG A 115 6.93 -26.59 -30.75
N LEU A 116 5.91 -26.32 -31.57
CA LEU A 116 4.89 -25.31 -31.29
C LEU A 116 4.09 -25.66 -30.04
N HIS A 117 3.67 -26.92 -29.90
CA HIS A 117 2.97 -27.40 -28.70
C HIS A 117 3.84 -27.27 -27.44
N MET A 118 5.12 -27.62 -27.51
CA MET A 118 6.04 -27.50 -26.38
C MET A 118 6.32 -26.03 -26.02
N ALA A 119 6.52 -25.16 -27.02
CA ALA A 119 6.69 -23.73 -26.81
C ALA A 119 5.45 -23.10 -26.15
N SER A 120 4.25 -23.42 -26.66
CA SER A 120 2.98 -22.95 -26.13
C SER A 120 2.74 -23.42 -24.68
N ARG A 121 2.96 -24.72 -24.40
CA ARG A 121 2.87 -25.28 -23.04
C ARG A 121 3.85 -24.61 -22.09
N SER A 122 5.10 -24.46 -22.50
CA SER A 122 6.12 -23.80 -21.69
C SER A 122 5.76 -22.33 -21.44
N PHE A 123 5.24 -21.62 -22.43
CA PHE A 123 4.82 -20.23 -22.29
C PHE A 123 3.67 -20.14 -21.28
N PHE A 124 2.60 -20.91 -21.48
CA PHE A 124 1.45 -20.90 -20.58
C PHE A 124 1.83 -21.30 -19.15
N THR A 125 2.68 -22.31 -18.99
CA THR A 125 3.17 -22.74 -17.65
C THR A 125 3.96 -21.63 -16.96
N ARG A 126 4.82 -20.91 -17.69
CA ARG A 126 5.58 -19.77 -17.14
C ARG A 126 4.68 -18.60 -16.80
N SER A 127 3.74 -18.23 -17.68
CA SER A 127 2.77 -17.16 -17.43
C SER A 127 1.85 -17.48 -16.27
N PHE A 128 1.35 -18.72 -16.19
CA PHE A 128 0.54 -19.19 -15.08
C PHE A 128 1.31 -19.13 -13.76
N ARG A 129 2.56 -19.64 -13.73
CA ARG A 129 3.41 -19.52 -12.54
C ARG A 129 3.63 -18.07 -12.12
N GLY A 130 3.95 -17.19 -13.07
CA GLY A 130 4.11 -15.76 -12.78
C GLY A 130 2.85 -15.10 -12.23
N ALA A 131 1.68 -15.43 -12.78
CA ALA A 131 0.41 -14.93 -12.27
C ALA A 131 0.09 -15.46 -10.86
N VAL A 132 0.37 -16.73 -10.58
CA VAL A 132 0.21 -17.31 -9.24
C VAL A 132 1.16 -16.66 -8.24
N ASP A 133 2.43 -16.46 -8.60
CA ASP A 133 3.42 -15.79 -7.76
C ASP A 133 3.00 -14.35 -7.44
N ASP A 134 2.45 -13.63 -8.42
CA ASP A 134 1.96 -12.25 -8.23
C ASP A 134 0.73 -12.18 -7.30
N VAL A 135 -0.20 -13.12 -7.44
CA VAL A 135 -1.36 -13.25 -6.53
C VAL A 135 -0.91 -13.59 -5.11
N ILE A 136 0.02 -14.55 -4.95
CA ILE A 136 0.55 -14.93 -3.64
C ILE A 136 1.28 -13.75 -3.00
N LYS A 137 2.08 -13.01 -3.77
CA LYS A 137 2.77 -11.82 -3.29
C LYS A 137 1.78 -10.75 -2.83
N THR A 138 0.80 -10.42 -3.67
CA THR A 138 -0.24 -9.44 -3.32
C THR A 138 -1.01 -9.85 -2.07
N PHE A 139 -1.35 -11.14 -1.94
CA PHE A 139 -2.04 -11.67 -0.77
C PHE A 139 -1.18 -11.61 0.50
N THR A 140 0.12 -11.92 0.39
CA THR A 140 1.08 -11.87 1.49
C THR A 140 1.29 -10.43 1.96
N ASP A 141 1.50 -9.51 1.02
CA ASP A 141 1.66 -8.07 1.29
C ASP A 141 0.39 -7.49 1.94
N GLY A 142 -0.79 -7.86 1.42
CA GLY A 142 -2.07 -7.46 2.00
C GLY A 142 -2.28 -8.01 3.42
N SER A 143 -1.92 -9.27 3.67
CA SER A 143 -2.02 -9.87 5.00
C SER A 143 -1.07 -9.22 6.00
N ALA A 144 0.17 -8.91 5.58
CA ALA A 144 1.13 -8.18 6.41
C ALA A 144 0.62 -6.77 6.75
N TRP A 145 0.03 -6.07 5.79
CA TRP A 145 -0.57 -4.76 5.99
C TRP A 145 -1.76 -4.79 6.96
N ILE A 146 -2.64 -5.81 6.86
CA ILE A 146 -3.73 -6.03 7.82
C ILE A 146 -3.16 -6.28 9.22
N GLY A 147 -2.13 -7.11 9.36
CA GLY A 147 -1.49 -7.40 10.65
C GLY A 147 -0.88 -6.15 11.30
N GLN A 148 -0.22 -5.31 10.50
CA GLN A 148 0.32 -4.04 10.97
C GLN A 148 -0.80 -3.08 11.39
N THR A 149 -1.87 -2.99 10.61
CA THR A 149 -3.04 -2.14 10.92
C THR A 149 -3.74 -2.59 12.21
N ALA A 150 -3.89 -3.90 12.41
CA ALA A 150 -4.45 -4.45 13.65
C ALA A 150 -3.58 -4.09 14.86
N THR A 151 -2.26 -4.18 14.74
CA THR A 151 -1.32 -3.80 15.80
C THR A 151 -1.40 -2.30 16.16
N ASP A 152 -1.45 -1.42 15.14
CA ASP A 152 -1.65 0.03 15.35
C ASP A 152 -3.01 0.31 16.01
N LEU A 153 -4.07 -0.40 15.60
CA LEU A 153 -5.39 -0.26 16.19
C LEU A 153 -5.40 -0.69 17.68
N GLU A 154 -4.72 -1.79 18.02
CA GLU A 154 -4.57 -2.24 19.41
C GLU A 154 -3.82 -1.21 20.26
N GLU A 155 -2.73 -0.64 19.74
CA GLU A 155 -1.97 0.41 20.43
C GLU A 155 -2.82 1.66 20.65
N ARG A 156 -3.54 2.12 19.61
CA ARG A 156 -4.46 3.26 19.71
C ARG A 156 -5.58 3.00 20.69
N ASN A 157 -6.16 1.79 20.69
CA ASN A 157 -7.21 1.43 21.63
C ASN A 157 -6.69 1.45 23.08
N ARG A 158 -5.48 0.93 23.33
CA ARG A 158 -4.82 1.00 24.64
C ARG A 158 -4.59 2.43 25.07
N HIS A 159 -4.11 3.29 24.16
CA HIS A 159 -3.91 4.71 24.42
C HIS A 159 -5.22 5.44 24.72
N MET A 160 -6.30 5.12 23.99
CA MET A 160 -7.64 5.65 24.23
C MET A 160 -8.19 5.23 25.59
N HIS A 161 -8.03 3.96 25.98
CA HIS A 161 -8.41 3.49 27.32
C HIS A 161 -7.69 4.27 28.42
N GLY A 162 -6.39 4.54 28.26
CA GLY A 162 -5.63 5.39 29.19
C GLY A 162 -6.18 6.82 29.27
N LYS A 163 -6.52 7.43 28.13
CA LYS A 163 -7.14 8.77 28.10
C LYS A 163 -8.51 8.81 28.77
N VAL A 164 -9.33 7.79 28.58
CA VAL A 164 -10.66 7.68 29.23
C VAL A 164 -10.52 7.51 30.74
N ALA A 165 -9.54 6.72 31.20
CA ALA A 165 -9.25 6.59 32.63
C ALA A 165 -8.83 7.94 33.24
N ASN A 166 -7.87 8.63 32.62
CA ASN A 166 -7.42 9.96 33.07
C ASN A 166 -8.56 10.99 33.09
N ALA A 167 -9.41 11.00 32.05
CA ALA A 167 -10.57 11.89 32.00
C ALA A 167 -11.59 11.57 33.10
N SER A 168 -11.80 10.29 33.40
CA SER A 168 -12.68 9.86 34.49
C SER A 168 -12.15 10.29 35.85
N ASP A 169 -10.83 10.19 36.07
CA ASP A 169 -10.20 10.62 37.32
C ASP A 169 -10.23 12.14 37.48
N ALA A 170 -9.99 12.89 36.40
CA ALA A 170 -10.15 14.34 36.39
C ALA A 170 -11.60 14.76 36.69
N ALA A 171 -12.59 14.06 36.14
CA ALA A 171 -14.00 14.30 36.42
C ALA A 171 -14.37 14.02 37.89
N ARG A 172 -13.80 12.97 38.50
CA ARG A 172 -13.98 12.69 39.93
C ARG A 172 -13.39 13.79 40.80
N ALA A 173 -12.16 14.21 40.52
CA ALA A 173 -11.51 15.29 41.25
C ALA A 173 -12.31 16.60 41.18
N ALA A 174 -12.82 16.95 39.98
CA ALA A 174 -13.68 18.12 39.81
C ALA A 174 -14.99 18.02 40.60
N ALA A 175 -15.59 16.83 40.69
CA ALA A 175 -16.80 16.61 41.48
C ALA A 175 -16.53 16.80 42.99
N ASP A 176 -15.38 16.30 43.47
CA ASP A 176 -14.95 16.47 44.86
C ASP A 176 -14.69 17.95 45.19
N ASP A 177 -14.05 18.69 44.28
CA ASP A 177 -13.82 20.14 44.42
C ASP A 177 -15.15 20.90 44.51
N VAL A 178 -16.11 20.59 43.64
CA VAL A 178 -17.45 21.20 43.68
C VAL A 178 -18.17 20.88 45.00
N ALA A 179 -18.03 19.65 45.51
CA ALA A 179 -18.59 19.27 46.80
C ALA A 179 -17.93 20.05 47.96
N ALA A 180 -16.61 20.25 47.93
CA ALA A 180 -15.89 21.05 48.90
C ALA A 180 -16.33 22.52 48.88
N ILE A 181 -16.50 23.10 47.68
CA ILE A 181 -17.03 24.46 47.51
C ILE A 181 -18.44 24.56 48.10
N ALA A 182 -19.31 23.57 47.87
CA ALA A 182 -20.66 23.58 48.44
C ALA A 182 -20.67 23.51 49.98
N VAL A 183 -19.70 22.82 50.58
CA VAL A 183 -19.50 22.83 52.04
C VAL A 183 -19.02 24.21 52.51
N ALA A 184 -18.03 24.80 51.84
CA ALA A 184 -17.52 26.13 52.17
C ALA A 184 -18.62 27.21 52.06
N ALA A 185 -19.43 27.16 51.00
CA ALA A 185 -20.57 28.07 50.81
C ALA A 185 -21.60 27.95 51.94
N ARG A 186 -21.91 26.73 52.40
CA ARG A 186 -22.75 26.50 53.58
C ARG A 186 -22.14 27.09 54.86
N GLY A 187 -20.83 26.95 55.05
CA GLY A 187 -20.11 27.58 56.17
C GLY A 187 -20.19 29.11 56.16
N ILE A 188 -20.07 29.72 54.97
CA ILE A 188 -20.20 31.18 54.81
C ILE A 188 -21.63 31.65 55.17
N LEU A 189 -22.67 30.93 54.71
CA LEU A 189 -24.05 31.27 55.03
C LEU A 189 -24.30 31.24 56.55
N LEU A 190 -23.81 30.22 57.24
CA LEU A 190 -23.91 30.14 58.71
C LEU A 190 -23.18 31.30 59.41
N SER A 191 -22.00 31.69 58.91
CA SER A 191 -21.24 32.83 59.44
C SER A 191 -21.97 34.16 59.25
N ILE A 192 -22.67 34.32 58.12
CA ILE A 192 -23.52 35.50 57.86
C ILE A 192 -24.70 35.54 58.84
N GLU A 193 -25.37 34.41 59.10
CA GLU A 193 -26.46 34.34 60.06
C GLU A 193 -26.01 34.68 61.48
N GLN A 194 -24.85 34.15 61.91
CA GLN A 194 -24.24 34.49 63.20
C GLN A 194 -23.92 36.00 63.29
N SER A 195 -23.26 36.55 62.27
CA SER A 195 -22.92 37.97 62.22
C SER A 195 -24.16 38.87 62.28
N ALA A 196 -25.24 38.48 61.60
CA ALA A 196 -26.51 39.22 61.67
C ALA A 196 -27.11 39.20 63.09
N GLY A 197 -27.01 38.05 63.79
CA GLY A 197 -27.37 37.93 65.20
C GLY A 197 -26.55 38.84 66.12
N ASP A 198 -25.21 38.83 65.95
CA ASP A 198 -24.28 39.65 66.73
C ASP A 198 -24.54 41.15 66.53
N ILE A 199 -24.82 41.57 65.29
CA ILE A 199 -25.22 42.95 64.97
C ILE A 199 -26.54 43.31 65.68
N GLY A 200 -27.51 42.39 65.71
CA GLY A 200 -28.77 42.56 66.43
C GLY A 200 -28.56 42.78 67.93
N ALA A 201 -27.75 41.93 68.56
CA ALA A 201 -27.40 42.04 69.99
C ALA A 201 -26.66 43.35 70.31
N SER A 202 -25.73 43.77 69.44
CA SER A 202 -24.99 45.03 69.59
C SER A 202 -25.91 46.26 69.50
N ARG A 203 -26.90 46.23 68.60
CA ARG A 203 -27.93 47.29 68.52
C ARG A 203 -28.77 47.34 69.79
N GLU A 204 -29.17 46.20 70.33
CA GLU A 204 -29.95 46.13 71.56
C GLU A 204 -29.14 46.66 72.77
N ALA A 205 -27.88 46.26 72.90
CA ALA A 205 -26.99 46.76 73.94
C ALA A 205 -26.79 48.29 73.84
N SER A 206 -26.61 48.81 72.62
CA SER A 206 -26.48 50.25 72.38
C SER A 206 -27.76 51.01 72.75
N ALA A 207 -28.94 50.45 72.46
CA ALA A 207 -30.22 51.05 72.85
C ALA A 207 -30.40 51.08 74.37
N ARG A 208 -30.01 50.01 75.08
CA ARG A 208 -30.02 49.98 76.55
C ARG A 208 -29.08 51.03 77.14
N ALA A 209 -27.84 51.11 76.63
CA ALA A 209 -26.88 52.12 77.08
C ALA A 209 -27.38 53.56 76.85
N ALA A 210 -28.07 53.83 75.74
CA ALA A 210 -28.69 55.13 75.48
C ALA A 210 -29.82 55.44 76.48
N ALA A 211 -30.63 54.45 76.85
CA ALA A 211 -31.68 54.61 77.86
C ALA A 211 -31.09 54.87 79.26
N ASP A 212 -30.02 54.15 79.64
CA ASP A 212 -29.32 54.34 80.91
C ASP A 212 -28.70 55.75 80.99
N LEU A 213 -28.08 56.23 79.90
CA LEU A 213 -27.57 57.60 79.80
C LEU A 213 -28.68 58.64 79.97
N ALA A 214 -29.85 58.43 79.37
CA ALA A 214 -31.00 59.34 79.54
C ALA A 214 -31.48 59.37 81.00
N SER A 215 -31.48 58.23 81.69
CA SER A 215 -31.83 58.14 83.12
C SER A 215 -30.79 58.83 84.01
N ALA A 216 -29.50 58.65 83.71
CA ALA A 216 -28.40 59.31 84.41
C ALA A 216 -28.47 60.84 84.24
N ASP A 217 -28.76 61.31 83.03
CA ASP A 217 -28.94 62.74 82.74
C ASP A 217 -30.12 63.34 83.51
N GLU A 218 -31.26 62.66 83.59
CA GLU A 218 -32.39 63.09 84.43
C GLU A 218 -32.01 63.15 85.92
N THR A 219 -31.23 62.18 86.40
CA THR A 219 -30.73 62.17 87.78
C THR A 219 -29.81 63.36 88.05
N MET A 220 -28.92 63.69 87.11
CA MET A 220 -28.04 64.85 87.19
C MET A 220 -28.83 66.16 87.19
N ARG A 221 -29.88 66.29 86.36
CA ARG A 221 -30.79 67.45 86.39
C ARG A 221 -31.50 67.60 87.73
N ARG A 222 -31.98 66.51 88.31
CA ARG A 222 -32.61 66.51 89.65
C ARG A 222 -31.62 66.89 90.74
N LEU A 223 -30.38 66.38 90.68
CA LEU A 223 -29.32 66.72 91.62
C LEU A 223 -28.98 68.22 91.53
N ALA A 224 -28.84 68.76 90.32
CA ALA A 224 -28.61 70.18 90.10
C ALA A 224 -29.76 71.04 90.64
N GLY A 225 -31.01 70.62 90.43
CA GLY A 225 -32.19 71.29 90.99
C GLY A 225 -32.20 71.28 92.53
N THR A 226 -31.80 70.18 93.16
CA THR A 226 -31.66 70.08 94.62
C THR A 226 -30.53 70.98 95.13
N ALA A 227 -29.38 71.00 94.45
CA ALA A 227 -28.27 71.88 94.80
C ALA A 227 -28.68 73.36 94.76
N ALA A 228 -29.43 73.79 93.73
CA ALA A 228 -29.96 75.15 93.64
C ALA A 228 -30.92 75.50 94.80
N ARG A 229 -31.74 74.56 95.26
CA ARG A 229 -32.59 74.76 96.46
C ARG A 229 -31.75 74.90 97.73
N ILE A 230 -30.68 74.12 97.86
CA ILE A 230 -29.74 74.24 99.00
C ILE A 230 -29.09 75.63 98.98
N GLU A 231 -28.65 76.12 97.82
CA GLU A 231 -28.11 77.48 97.68
C GLU A 231 -29.12 78.55 98.14
N GLN A 232 -30.40 78.41 97.79
CA GLN A 232 -31.47 79.31 98.27
C GLN A 232 -31.60 79.29 99.80
N VAL A 233 -31.58 78.11 100.42
CA VAL A 233 -31.65 77.96 101.89
C VAL A 233 -30.42 78.55 102.57
N VAL A 234 -29.22 78.29 102.04
CA VAL A 234 -27.98 78.88 102.56
C VAL A 234 -28.02 80.40 102.45
N GLY A 235 -28.52 80.95 101.34
CA GLY A 235 -28.73 82.40 101.17
C GLY A 235 -29.72 82.99 102.20
N LEU A 236 -30.81 82.26 102.50
CA LEU A 236 -31.74 82.66 103.56
C LEU A 236 -31.08 82.61 104.94
N ILE A 237 -30.33 81.55 105.26
CA ILE A 237 -29.58 81.42 106.52
C ILE A 237 -28.59 82.58 106.67
N GLN A 238 -27.85 82.92 105.62
CA GLN A 238 -26.94 84.07 105.62
C GLN A 238 -27.68 85.40 105.87
N THR A 239 -28.90 85.54 105.34
CA THR A 239 -29.74 86.73 105.56
C THR A 239 -30.25 86.79 107.00
N VAL A 240 -30.75 85.67 107.54
CA VAL A 240 -31.19 85.56 108.93
C VAL A 240 -30.02 85.82 109.88
N ALA A 241 -28.86 85.20 109.66
CA ALA A 241 -27.67 85.41 110.47
C ALA A 241 -27.24 86.88 110.49
N ARG A 242 -27.34 87.58 109.35
CA ARG A 242 -27.10 89.03 109.27
C ARG A 242 -28.13 89.83 110.07
N GLN A 243 -29.41 89.49 109.98
CA GLN A 243 -30.47 90.08 110.82
C GLN A 243 -30.26 89.80 112.31
N THR A 244 -29.90 88.57 112.68
CA THR A 244 -29.62 88.18 114.07
C THR A 244 -28.40 88.92 114.60
N SER A 245 -27.35 89.09 113.79
CA SER A 245 -26.18 89.89 114.15
C SER A 245 -26.56 91.36 114.38
N LEU A 246 -27.45 91.92 113.56
CA LEU A 246 -27.98 93.28 113.74
C LEU A 246 -28.87 93.41 114.97
N LEU A 247 -29.74 92.42 115.24
CA LEU A 247 -30.58 92.35 116.43
C LEU A 247 -29.73 92.21 117.70
N ALA A 248 -28.73 91.34 117.68
CA ALA A 248 -27.80 91.17 118.79
C ALA A 248 -26.99 92.45 119.04
N LEU A 249 -26.60 93.16 117.98
CA LEU A 249 -25.96 94.48 118.10
C LEU A 249 -26.91 95.52 118.70
N ASN A 250 -28.16 95.60 118.23
CA ASN A 250 -29.16 96.50 118.82
C ASN A 250 -29.48 96.16 120.27
N ALA A 251 -29.55 94.87 120.62
CA ALA A 251 -29.75 94.42 121.98
C ALA A 251 -28.55 94.76 122.89
N SER A 252 -27.32 94.69 122.37
CA SER A 252 -26.14 95.11 123.13
C SER A 252 -26.04 96.64 123.29
N ILE A 253 -26.49 97.41 122.29
CA ILE A 253 -26.68 98.87 122.42
C ILE A 253 -27.75 99.18 123.48
N GLU A 254 -28.92 98.52 123.43
CA GLU A 254 -30.01 98.79 124.36
C GLU A 254 -29.71 98.27 125.78
N ALA A 255 -28.93 97.21 125.93
CA ALA A 255 -28.38 96.78 127.22
C ALA A 255 -27.40 97.81 127.79
N ALA A 256 -26.54 98.41 126.94
CA ALA A 256 -25.71 99.54 127.35
C ALA A 256 -26.56 100.78 127.71
N ARG A 257 -27.72 100.97 127.06
CA ARG A 257 -28.66 102.06 127.32
C ARG A 257 -29.49 101.87 128.58
N ALA A 258 -29.99 100.66 128.83
CA ALA A 258 -30.70 100.27 130.06
C ALA A 258 -29.77 100.29 131.29
N GLY A 259 -28.46 100.09 131.09
CA GLY A 259 -27.43 100.33 132.11
C GLY A 259 -27.43 101.75 132.68
N ALA A 260 -27.91 102.76 131.93
CA ALA A 260 -28.08 104.12 132.43
C ALA A 260 -29.41 104.37 133.16
N ALA A 261 -30.42 103.50 132.99
CA ALA A 261 -31.76 103.64 133.57
C ALA A 261 -32.03 102.69 134.77
N GLY A 262 -31.13 101.75 135.06
CA GLY A 262 -31.32 100.70 136.07
C GLY A 262 -30.73 100.96 137.47
N GLN A 263 -30.17 102.14 137.77
CA GLN A 263 -29.67 102.45 139.12
C GLN A 263 -30.72 103.19 139.98
N ALA A 264 -31.46 102.39 140.75
CA ALA A 264 -31.96 102.60 142.12
C ALA A 264 -33.05 103.66 142.44
N SER A 265 -34.18 103.13 142.94
CA SER A 265 -35.12 103.72 143.92
C SER A 265 -35.23 102.75 145.13
N PRO A 266 -35.71 103.17 146.32
CA PRO A 266 -35.16 102.72 147.61
C PRO A 266 -36.04 101.75 148.44
N TRP A 267 -35.43 101.30 149.55
CA TRP A 267 -35.95 100.77 150.83
C TRP A 267 -36.26 99.26 151.02
N SER A 268 -35.78 98.76 152.17
CA SER A 268 -36.01 97.43 152.78
C SER A 268 -37.16 97.47 153.80
N PRO A 269 -37.64 96.32 154.31
CA PRO A 269 -37.36 95.92 155.72
C PRO A 269 -37.28 94.37 155.88
N ALA A 270 -36.87 93.72 156.98
CA ALA A 270 -36.17 94.06 158.22
C ALA A 270 -35.74 92.72 158.90
N ARG A 271 -34.46 92.58 159.25
CA ARG A 271 -33.94 92.21 160.59
C ARG A 271 -32.42 92.32 160.56
#